data_AF-A0A527FUK8-F1
#
_entry.id   AF-A0A527FUK8-F1
#
_cell.length_a   1.000
_cell.length_b   1.000
_cell.length_c   1.000
_cell.angle_alpha   90.00
_cell.angle_beta   90.00
_cell.angle_gamma   90.00
#
_symmetry.space_group_name_H-M   'P 1'
#
loop_
_entity.id
_entity.type
_entity.pdbx_description
1 polymer ?
#
loop_
_entity_poly.entity_id
_entity_poly.type
_entity_poly.pdbx_seq_one_letter_code
_entity_poly.pdbx_strand_id
1 'polypeptide(L)'
;KAGADKLGYKECHTGNMAINSVDRDDRMSCQQTGFCFQGCKWGAKWSTLYTEIPKGEATGHLEVRPNAMAIKINHDASGKVTGVVYA
;
A
#
# COMPACT_ATOMS: atom_id res chain seq x y z
N LYS A 1 -22.64 -1.32 -14.89
CA LYS A 1 -22.48 -0.84 -16.30
C LYS A 1 -23.81 -0.53 -16.99
N ALA A 2 -24.92 -1.18 -16.63
CA ALA A 2 -26.22 -1.06 -17.30
C ALA A 2 -26.71 0.38 -17.62
N GLY A 3 -26.53 1.35 -16.73
CA GLY A 3 -26.93 2.75 -17.00
C GLY A 3 -26.12 3.40 -18.11
N ALA A 4 -24.79 3.23 -18.09
CA ALA A 4 -23.89 3.77 -19.11
C ALA A 4 -24.13 3.10 -20.48
N ASP A 5 -24.42 1.80 -20.47
CA ASP A 5 -24.74 1.03 -21.68
C ASP A 5 -25.99 1.58 -22.38
N LYS A 6 -27.04 1.89 -21.62
CA LYS A 6 -28.29 2.47 -22.15
C LYS A 6 -28.08 3.84 -22.80
N LEU A 7 -27.08 4.60 -22.34
CA LEU A 7 -26.71 5.91 -22.90
C LEU A 7 -25.76 5.82 -24.09
N GLY A 8 -25.40 4.60 -24.52
CA GLY A 8 -24.53 4.39 -25.68
C GLY A 8 -23.03 4.54 -25.40
N TYR A 9 -22.62 4.73 -24.14
CA TYR A 9 -21.20 4.78 -23.79
C TYR A 9 -20.51 3.44 -24.10
N LYS A 10 -19.37 3.52 -24.80
CA LYS A 10 -18.59 2.35 -25.22
C LYS A 10 -17.44 2.07 -24.26
N GLU A 11 -16.78 3.12 -23.80
CA GLU A 11 -15.66 3.06 -22.86
C GLU A 11 -16.13 3.37 -21.45
N CYS A 12 -16.45 2.33 -20.69
CA CYS A 12 -16.84 2.46 -19.28
C CYS A 12 -16.06 1.44 -18.46
N HIS A 13 -15.17 1.94 -17.62
CA HIS A 13 -14.33 1.14 -16.75
C HIS A 13 -14.34 1.71 -15.34
N THR A 14 -14.34 0.85 -14.31
CA THR A 14 -14.33 1.26 -12.89
C THR A 14 -12.94 1.67 -12.39
N GLY A 15 -11.96 1.75 -13.29
CA GLY A 15 -10.54 1.96 -12.98
C GLY A 15 -9.80 0.65 -12.66
N ASN A 16 -8.50 0.60 -12.96
CA ASN A 16 -7.62 -0.49 -12.57
C ASN A 16 -7.15 -0.23 -11.14
N MET A 17 -7.76 -0.89 -10.17
CA MET A 17 -7.45 -0.69 -8.76
C MET A 17 -6.72 -1.92 -8.22
N ALA A 18 -5.74 -1.70 -7.34
CA ALA A 18 -5.19 -2.76 -6.51
C ALA A 18 -6.20 -3.12 -5.40
N ILE A 19 -7.36 -3.63 -5.80
CA ILE A 19 -8.45 -4.08 -4.95
C ILE A 19 -8.85 -5.47 -5.44
N ASN A 20 -8.83 -6.43 -4.53
CA ASN A 20 -9.23 -7.80 -4.81
C ASN A 20 -10.72 -7.88 -5.16
N SER A 21 -11.04 -8.28 -6.39
CA SER A 21 -12.42 -8.63 -6.80
C SER A 21 -12.82 -10.04 -6.37
N VAL A 22 -11.82 -10.88 -6.04
CA VAL A 22 -11.91 -12.24 -5.52
C VAL A 22 -10.81 -12.41 -4.48
N ASP A 23 -10.92 -13.40 -3.62
CA ASP A 23 -9.86 -13.71 -2.65
C ASP A 23 -8.54 -14.00 -3.39
N ARG A 24 -7.46 -13.34 -2.96
CA ARG A 24 -6.15 -13.40 -3.62
C ARG A 24 -5.06 -12.94 -2.65
N ASP A 25 -3.92 -13.66 -2.66
CA ASP A 25 -2.75 -13.31 -1.84
C ASP A 25 -3.12 -13.22 -0.35
N ASP A 26 -3.86 -14.22 0.13
CA ASP A 26 -4.37 -14.34 1.50
C ASP A 26 -5.23 -13.14 1.99
N ARG A 27 -5.75 -12.35 1.05
CA ARG A 27 -6.62 -11.20 1.29
C ARG A 27 -7.97 -11.41 0.61
N MET A 28 -9.04 -11.10 1.34
CA MET A 28 -10.40 -11.29 0.84
C MET A 28 -10.77 -10.32 -0.29
N SER A 29 -11.86 -10.63 -0.98
CA SER A 29 -12.55 -9.74 -1.92
C SER A 29 -13.16 -8.49 -1.27
N CYS A 30 -13.30 -7.41 -2.05
CA CYS A 30 -13.88 -6.15 -1.60
C CYS A 30 -15.35 -6.26 -1.19
N GLN A 31 -15.67 -5.78 0.01
CA GLN A 31 -17.03 -5.78 0.56
C GLN A 31 -17.84 -4.49 0.23
N GLN A 32 -17.28 -3.60 -0.60
CA GLN A 32 -17.96 -2.36 -1.07
C GLN A 32 -18.53 -1.46 0.05
N THR A 33 -17.83 -1.35 1.19
CA THR A 33 -18.33 -0.60 2.35
C THR A 33 -18.02 0.90 2.35
N GLY A 34 -17.35 1.43 1.30
CA GLY A 34 -17.18 2.88 1.10
C GLY A 34 -16.01 3.58 1.82
N PHE A 35 -15.16 2.87 2.57
CA PHE A 35 -14.08 3.47 3.38
C PHE A 35 -12.67 3.43 2.74
N CYS A 36 -12.58 3.45 1.41
CA CYS A 36 -11.32 3.23 0.68
C CYS A 36 -10.19 4.23 1.01
N PHE A 37 -10.53 5.44 1.50
CA PHE A 37 -9.57 6.52 1.80
C PHE A 37 -9.16 6.61 3.28
N GLN A 38 -9.77 5.80 4.15
CA GLN A 38 -9.50 5.79 5.60
C GLN A 38 -8.78 4.50 6.04
N GLY A 39 -8.30 3.71 5.08
CA GLY A 39 -7.83 2.35 5.30
C GLY A 39 -8.92 1.32 5.03
N CYS A 40 -8.56 0.24 4.34
CA CYS A 40 -9.50 -0.83 4.06
C CYS A 40 -9.62 -1.75 5.27
N LYS A 41 -10.77 -1.71 5.95
CA LYS A 41 -11.07 -2.60 7.10
C LYS A 41 -10.92 -4.10 6.78
N TRP A 42 -11.14 -4.46 5.52
CA TRP A 42 -11.20 -5.85 5.06
C TRP A 42 -9.87 -6.36 4.48
N GLY A 43 -8.86 -5.50 4.30
CA GLY A 43 -7.60 -5.89 3.63
C GLY A 43 -7.72 -6.16 2.12
N ALA A 44 -8.89 -5.92 1.51
CA ALA A 44 -9.12 -6.18 0.09
C ALA A 44 -8.38 -5.20 -0.83
N LYS A 45 -8.33 -3.92 -0.45
CA LYS A 45 -7.45 -2.93 -1.10
C LYS A 45 -6.01 -3.22 -0.71
N TRP A 46 -5.07 -3.07 -1.63
CA TRP A 46 -3.65 -3.25 -1.36
C TRP A 46 -3.12 -2.13 -0.44
N SER A 47 -2.25 -2.51 0.49
CA SER A 47 -1.47 -1.60 1.32
C SER A 47 -0.24 -2.33 1.84
N THR A 48 0.93 -1.70 1.69
CA THR A 48 2.22 -2.23 2.16
C THR A 48 2.21 -2.69 3.61
N LEU A 49 1.38 -2.08 4.45
CA LEU A 49 1.21 -2.41 5.87
C LEU A 49 0.94 -3.90 6.13
N TYR A 50 0.18 -4.58 5.26
CA TYR A 50 -0.18 -5.99 5.43
C TYR A 50 0.16 -6.87 4.23
N THR A 51 0.82 -6.32 3.20
CA THR A 51 1.33 -7.08 2.05
C THR A 51 2.84 -7.16 2.08
N GLU A 52 3.55 -6.08 1.75
CA GLU A 52 5.01 -6.13 1.57
C GLU A 52 5.79 -6.04 2.87
N ILE A 53 5.34 -5.25 3.86
CA ILE A 53 6.07 -5.09 5.13
C ILE A 53 6.21 -6.44 5.84
N PRO A 54 5.12 -7.20 6.12
CA PRO A 54 5.26 -8.48 6.82
C PRO A 54 6.09 -9.50 6.03
N LYS A 55 5.93 -9.55 4.70
CA LYS A 55 6.70 -10.45 3.83
C LYS A 55 8.17 -10.09 3.83
N GLY A 56 8.50 -8.80 3.81
CA GLY A 56 9.86 -8.29 3.89
C GLY A 56 10.51 -8.59 5.24
N GLU A 57 9.83 -8.30 6.34
CA GLU A 57 10.32 -8.58 7.69
C GLU A 57 10.56 -10.09 7.90
N ALA A 58 9.70 -10.95 7.35
CA ALA A 58 9.87 -12.40 7.40
C ALA A 58 11.16 -12.91 6.71
N THR A 59 11.77 -12.13 5.81
CA THR A 59 13.06 -12.50 5.20
C THR A 59 14.25 -12.28 6.13
N GLY A 60 14.10 -11.48 7.20
CA GLY A 60 15.20 -11.04 8.05
C GLY A 60 16.11 -9.96 7.43
N HIS A 61 15.77 -9.43 6.25
CA HIS A 61 16.53 -8.39 5.54
C HIS A 61 15.87 -7.01 5.55
N LEU A 62 14.69 -6.89 6.15
CA LEU A 62 13.93 -5.65 6.26
C LEU A 62 13.44 -5.48 7.70
N GLU A 63 13.46 -4.24 8.18
CA GLU A 63 12.78 -3.86 9.42
C GLU A 63 11.96 -2.58 9.14
N VAL A 64 10.81 -2.43 9.80
CA VAL A 64 10.10 -1.15 9.86
C VAL A 64 10.25 -0.54 11.25
N ARG A 65 10.73 0.70 11.30
CA ARG A 65 10.85 1.49 12.53
C ARG A 65 9.76 2.57 12.58
N PRO A 66 8.64 2.34 13.29
CA PRO A 66 7.63 3.37 13.47
C PRO A 66 8.16 4.49 14.39
N ASN A 67 7.58 5.69 14.28
CA ASN A 67 7.92 6.85 15.12
C ASN A 67 9.42 7.24 15.06
N ALA A 68 10.04 7.10 13.89
CA ALA A 68 11.45 7.45 13.67
C ALA A 68 11.56 8.48 12.54
N MET A 69 11.19 9.74 12.79
CA MET A 69 11.28 10.78 11.76
C MET A 69 12.76 11.11 11.52
N ALA A 70 13.27 10.89 10.31
CA ALA A 70 14.63 11.23 9.96
C ALA A 70 14.84 12.75 9.97
N ILE A 71 15.77 13.24 10.79
CA ILE A 71 16.06 14.68 10.95
C ILE A 71 17.46 15.06 10.47
N LYS A 72 18.38 14.10 10.33
CA LYS A 72 19.74 14.36 9.86
C LYS A 72 20.39 13.12 9.26
N ILE A 73 21.17 13.33 8.20
CA ILE A 73 22.08 12.32 7.63
C ILE A 73 23.51 12.73 7.99
N ASN A 74 24.23 11.85 8.68
CA ASN A 74 25.63 12.06 9.06
C ASN A 74 26.57 11.55 7.95
N HIS A 75 27.70 12.22 7.78
CA HIS A 75 28.73 11.86 6.82
C HIS A 75 30.10 11.81 7.49
N ASP A 76 31.00 10.98 6.97
CA ASP A 76 32.42 10.99 7.35
C ASP A 76 33.22 12.08 6.58
N ALA A 77 34.52 12.19 6.86
CA ALA A 77 35.40 13.15 6.21
C ALA A 77 35.60 12.91 4.70
N SER A 78 35.30 11.71 4.19
CA SER A 78 35.31 11.39 2.76
C SER A 78 33.99 11.76 2.07
N GLY A 79 32.99 12.21 2.84
CA GLY A 79 31.66 12.55 2.36
C GLY A 79 30.72 11.34 2.25
N LYS A 80 31.06 10.17 2.80
CA LYS A 80 30.18 8.98 2.78
C LYS A 80 29.21 8.99 3.95
N VAL A 81 27.99 8.51 3.73
CA VAL A 81 26.96 8.39 4.77
C VAL A 81 27.40 7.40 5.85
N THR A 82 27.29 7.81 7.12
CA THR A 82 27.62 6.98 8.28
C THR A 82 26.41 6.67 9.17
N GLY A 83 25.31 7.41 9.03
CA GLY A 83 24.10 7.12 9.78
C GLY A 83 22.99 8.15 9.58
N VAL A 84 21.81 7.83 10.13
CA VAL A 84 20.62 8.69 10.13
C VAL A 84 20.21 8.93 11.58
N VAL A 85 19.92 10.18 11.93
CA VAL A 85 19.40 10.59 13.24
C VAL A 85 17.88 10.72 13.14
N TYR A 86 17.17 10.17 14.13
CA TYR A 86 15.72 10.21 14.22
C TYR A 86 15.24 11.00 15.45
N ALA A 87 14.06 11.60 15.38
CA ALA A 87 13.34 12.25 16.48
C ALA A 87 11.82 12.03 16.38
#